data_AF-A0A2E0ZYM0-F1
#
_entry.id   AF-A0A2E0ZYM0-F1
#
_cell.length_a   1.000
_cell.length_b   1.000
_cell.length_c   1.000
_cell.angle_alpha   90.00
_cell.angle_beta   90.00
_cell.angle_gamma   90.00
#
_symmetry.space_group_name_H-M   'P 1'
#
loop_
_entity.id
_entity.type
_entity.pdbx_description
1 polymer ?
#
loop_
_entity_poly.entity_id
_entity_poly.type
_entity_poly.pdbx_seq_one_letter_code
_entity_poly.pdbx_strand_id
1 'polypeptide(L)'
;MKFKIHSTLFAFFILIAPSLDASAIDESVVRAAMDRPDRLADDVARDGRSKPEVVIPLLNLEPGDRVVDIFGSGGYYSELLATVVGDAGEAVLHNNPGFEAWGINGLTDRFDGRDPGNIIRHTRSGINLDLGEGTIDAALIVMAFHDLYVVPTRYDGERYVPVGNPANVAYFLEQV
;
A
#
# COMPACT_ATOMS: atom_id res chain seq x y z
N MET A 1 -48.79 -14.25 52.82
CA MET A 1 -47.40 -13.86 52.54
C MET A 1 -47.40 -13.02 51.26
N LYS A 2 -47.17 -11.70 51.34
CA LYS A 2 -47.25 -10.77 50.19
C LYS A 2 -45.82 -10.48 49.70
N PHE A 3 -45.45 -10.93 48.51
CA PHE A 3 -44.18 -10.58 47.87
C PHE A 3 -44.33 -9.27 47.08
N LYS A 4 -43.52 -8.25 47.41
CA LYS A 4 -43.39 -7.00 46.66
C LYS A 4 -42.23 -7.14 45.67
N ILE A 5 -42.55 -7.18 44.38
CA ILE A 5 -41.57 -7.18 43.29
C ILE A 5 -41.23 -5.70 43.01
N HIS A 6 -39.99 -5.28 43.24
CA HIS A 6 -39.51 -3.96 42.86
C HIS A 6 -38.92 -4.08 41.44
N SER A 7 -39.61 -3.54 40.45
CA SER A 7 -39.09 -3.43 39.08
C SER A 7 -38.16 -2.22 38.98
N THR A 8 -36.86 -2.46 38.86
CA THR A 8 -35.88 -1.43 38.56
C THR A 8 -35.78 -1.32 37.03
N LEU A 9 -36.26 -0.21 36.48
CA LEU A 9 -36.22 0.08 35.04
C LEU A 9 -34.79 0.53 34.66
N PHE A 10 -34.05 -0.31 33.94
CA PHE A 10 -32.74 0.05 33.39
C PHE A 10 -32.96 0.78 32.06
N ALA A 11 -32.75 2.11 32.04
CA ALA A 11 -32.85 2.89 30.81
C ALA A 11 -31.60 2.67 29.95
N PHE A 12 -31.76 2.00 28.81
CA PHE A 12 -30.71 1.79 27.82
C PHE A 12 -30.61 3.05 26.96
N PHE A 13 -29.62 3.89 27.21
CA PHE A 13 -29.33 5.07 26.39
C PHE A 13 -28.52 4.61 25.17
N ILE A 14 -29.16 4.51 24.00
CA ILE A 14 -28.47 4.27 22.73
C ILE A 14 -27.82 5.60 22.31
N LEU A 15 -26.50 5.71 22.48
CA LEU A 15 -25.72 6.77 21.84
C LEU A 15 -25.64 6.47 20.34
N ILE A 16 -26.42 7.21 19.56
CA ILE A 16 -26.26 7.25 18.10
C ILE A 16 -25.08 8.20 17.85
N ALA A 17 -23.89 7.64 17.65
CA ALA A 17 -22.77 8.42 17.14
C ALA A 17 -23.06 8.76 15.67
N PRO A 18 -22.88 10.03 15.24
CA PRO A 18 -22.97 10.36 13.83
C PRO A 18 -21.86 9.61 13.09
N SER A 19 -22.25 8.78 12.12
CA SER A 19 -21.33 8.25 11.12
C SER A 19 -20.84 9.44 10.30
N LEU A 20 -19.57 9.80 10.45
CA LEU A 20 -18.91 10.62 9.44
C LEU A 20 -18.79 9.72 8.21
N ASP A 21 -19.57 9.99 7.17
CA ASP A 21 -19.34 9.36 5.86
C ASP A 21 -17.91 9.72 5.44
N ALA A 22 -17.01 8.74 5.45
CA ALA A 22 -15.67 8.91 4.94
C ALA A 22 -15.79 9.19 3.44
N SER A 23 -15.30 10.36 3.01
CA SER A 23 -15.23 10.67 1.58
C SER A 23 -13.97 10.08 0.98
N ALA A 24 -14.06 9.61 -0.26
CA ALA A 24 -12.90 9.17 -1.04
C ALA A 24 -11.78 10.24 -1.03
N ILE A 25 -10.55 9.75 -0.95
CA ILE A 25 -9.30 10.51 -1.02
C ILE A 25 -9.21 11.15 -2.41
N ASP A 26 -9.30 12.48 -2.45
CA ASP A 26 -9.25 13.27 -3.67
C ASP A 26 -7.86 13.89 -3.93
N GLU A 27 -7.72 14.59 -5.06
CA GLU A 27 -6.48 15.27 -5.45
C GLU A 27 -5.95 16.21 -4.35
N SER A 28 -6.82 16.89 -3.61
CA SER A 28 -6.42 17.88 -2.60
C SER A 28 -5.78 17.22 -1.38
N VAL A 29 -6.32 16.07 -0.96
CA VAL A 29 -5.76 15.24 0.12
C VAL A 29 -4.38 14.73 -0.28
N VAL A 30 -4.23 14.27 -1.52
CA VAL A 30 -2.95 13.77 -2.01
C VAL A 30 -1.91 14.89 -2.13
N ARG A 31 -2.30 16.08 -2.60
CA ARG A 31 -1.40 17.26 -2.62
C ARG A 31 -0.91 17.62 -1.22
N ALA A 32 -1.78 17.58 -0.22
CA ALA A 32 -1.36 17.80 1.17
C ALA A 32 -0.33 16.76 1.65
N ALA A 33 -0.49 15.48 1.25
CA ALA A 33 0.50 14.43 1.53
C ALA A 33 1.83 14.65 0.79
N MET A 34 1.79 15.21 -0.43
CA MET A 34 2.99 15.57 -1.20
C MET A 34 3.77 16.73 -0.57
N ASP A 35 3.06 17.73 -0.03
CA ASP A 35 3.64 18.95 0.56
C ASP A 35 4.19 18.75 1.98
N ARG A 36 4.13 17.51 2.52
CA ARG A 36 4.68 17.18 3.82
C ARG A 36 6.19 17.48 3.90
N PRO A 37 6.64 18.30 4.87
CA PRO A 37 8.01 18.79 4.91
C PRO A 37 9.04 17.73 5.29
N ASP A 38 8.59 16.61 5.86
CA ASP A 38 9.42 15.50 6.32
C ASP A 38 9.67 14.44 5.23
N ARG A 39 9.13 14.62 4.02
CA ARG A 39 9.34 13.72 2.87
C ARG A 39 10.79 13.71 2.36
N LEU A 40 11.22 12.56 1.83
CA LEU A 40 12.54 12.42 1.21
C LEU A 40 12.66 13.33 -0.02
N ALA A 41 13.82 13.98 -0.16
CA ALA A 41 14.10 14.89 -1.28
C ALA A 41 13.94 14.22 -2.65
N ASP A 42 14.38 12.96 -2.79
CA ASP A 42 14.24 12.18 -4.01
C ASP A 42 12.78 11.87 -4.35
N ASP A 43 11.95 11.64 -3.33
CA ASP A 43 10.52 11.44 -3.53
C ASP A 43 9.88 12.74 -4.02
N VAL A 44 10.19 13.89 -3.39
CA VAL A 44 9.68 15.21 -3.81
C VAL A 44 10.09 15.51 -5.25
N ALA A 45 11.33 15.21 -5.64
CA ALA A 45 11.78 15.35 -7.02
C ALA A 45 11.02 14.42 -7.99
N ARG A 46 10.66 13.22 -7.54
CA ARG A 46 9.92 12.22 -8.34
C ARG A 46 8.46 12.59 -8.58
N ASP A 47 7.82 13.34 -7.67
CA ASP A 47 6.42 13.75 -7.78
C ASP A 47 6.08 14.37 -9.15
N GLY A 48 6.99 15.20 -9.68
CA GLY A 48 6.81 15.87 -10.97
C GLY A 48 6.53 14.92 -12.15
N ARG A 49 7.11 13.71 -12.14
CA ARG A 49 6.91 12.68 -13.18
C ARG A 49 5.88 11.61 -12.79
N SER A 50 5.75 11.31 -11.49
CA SER A 50 4.85 10.25 -11.00
C SER A 50 3.39 10.70 -10.92
N LYS A 51 3.14 12.00 -10.74
CA LYS A 51 1.80 12.58 -10.62
C LYS A 51 0.89 11.85 -9.61
N PRO A 52 1.33 11.63 -8.36
CA PRO A 52 0.54 10.89 -7.38
C PRO A 52 -0.83 11.54 -7.13
N GLU A 53 -0.94 12.86 -7.25
CA GLU A 53 -2.19 13.61 -7.13
C GLU A 53 -3.25 13.21 -8.16
N VAL A 54 -2.82 12.62 -9.29
CA VAL A 54 -3.71 12.09 -10.32
C VAL A 54 -3.88 10.58 -10.17
N VAL A 55 -2.83 9.86 -9.78
CA VAL A 55 -2.82 8.38 -9.72
C VAL A 55 -3.59 7.86 -8.50
N ILE A 56 -3.33 8.41 -7.31
CA ILE A 56 -3.93 7.90 -6.06
C ILE A 56 -5.46 8.02 -6.05
N PRO A 57 -6.08 9.13 -6.53
CA PRO A 57 -7.55 9.21 -6.56
C PRO A 57 -8.23 8.16 -7.45
N LEU A 58 -7.52 7.55 -8.41
CA LEU A 58 -8.05 6.47 -9.24
C LEU A 58 -8.30 5.18 -8.45
N LEU A 59 -7.66 5.04 -7.29
CA LEU A 59 -7.85 3.89 -6.40
C LEU A 59 -9.17 3.97 -5.62
N ASN A 60 -9.82 5.14 -5.58
CA ASN A 60 -11.04 5.39 -4.81
C ASN A 60 -10.92 4.94 -3.34
N LEU A 61 -9.76 5.21 -2.74
CA LEU A 61 -9.49 4.91 -1.34
C LEU A 61 -10.24 5.85 -0.41
N GLU A 62 -10.54 5.39 0.79
CA GLU A 62 -11.06 6.16 1.92
C GLU A 62 -10.06 6.13 3.09
N PRO A 63 -10.09 7.11 4.01
CA PRO A 63 -9.35 7.01 5.27
C PRO A 63 -9.75 5.74 6.04
N GLY A 64 -8.77 4.96 6.47
CA GLY A 64 -9.00 3.64 7.08
C GLY A 64 -8.73 2.45 6.16
N ASP A 65 -8.63 2.67 4.85
CA ASP A 65 -8.41 1.58 3.90
C ASP A 65 -7.01 0.96 4.02
N ARG A 66 -6.93 -0.30 3.59
CA ARG A 66 -5.70 -1.06 3.47
C ARG A 66 -5.33 -1.25 2.01
N VAL A 67 -4.16 -0.76 1.62
CA VAL A 67 -3.73 -0.68 0.21
C VAL A 67 -2.36 -1.34 0.01
N VAL A 68 -2.21 -2.18 -1.01
CA VAL A 68 -0.91 -2.78 -1.36
C VAL A 68 -0.20 -2.02 -2.48
N ASP A 69 1.07 -1.66 -2.25
CA ASP A 69 2.03 -1.18 -3.25
C ASP A 69 2.89 -2.37 -3.69
N ILE A 70 2.47 -3.04 -4.77
CA ILE A 70 3.08 -4.27 -5.26
C ILE A 70 4.40 -3.95 -5.96
N PHE A 71 5.48 -4.56 -5.47
CA PHE A 71 6.86 -4.28 -5.90
C PHE A 71 7.25 -2.80 -5.72
N GLY A 72 6.81 -2.19 -4.60
CA GLY A 72 7.02 -0.76 -4.31
C GLY A 72 8.49 -0.37 -4.07
N SER A 73 9.41 -1.33 -4.01
CA SER A 73 10.85 -1.14 -3.83
C SER A 73 11.16 -0.27 -2.60
N GLY A 74 11.74 0.92 -2.80
CA GLY A 74 12.03 1.90 -1.76
C GLY A 74 10.80 2.59 -1.12
N GLY A 75 9.57 2.27 -1.54
CA GLY A 75 8.34 2.70 -0.86
C GLY A 75 7.85 4.11 -1.18
N TYR A 76 8.16 4.65 -2.37
CA TYR A 76 7.74 5.99 -2.79
C TYR A 76 6.22 6.20 -2.71
N TYR A 77 5.43 5.27 -3.30
CA TYR A 77 3.98 5.35 -3.20
C TYR A 77 3.50 4.90 -1.82
N SER A 78 4.19 3.95 -1.17
CA SER A 78 3.80 3.46 0.16
C SER A 78 3.71 4.57 1.21
N GLU A 79 4.64 5.52 1.25
CA GLU A 79 4.58 6.66 2.21
C GLU A 79 3.43 7.62 1.91
N LEU A 80 3.17 7.88 0.63
CA LEU A 80 2.02 8.69 0.22
C LEU A 80 0.70 7.99 0.58
N LEU A 81 0.59 6.71 0.27
CA LEU A 81 -0.59 5.88 0.57
C LEU A 81 -0.86 5.83 2.08
N ALA A 82 0.16 5.53 2.89
CA ALA A 82 0.03 5.52 4.35
C ALA A 82 -0.40 6.89 4.91
N THR A 83 0.08 7.98 4.32
CA THR A 83 -0.32 9.34 4.72
C THR A 83 -1.79 9.60 4.42
N VAL A 84 -2.29 9.21 3.24
CA VAL A 84 -3.67 9.55 2.85
C VAL A 84 -4.72 8.65 3.50
N VAL A 85 -4.42 7.36 3.73
CA VAL A 85 -5.33 6.45 4.46
C VAL A 85 -5.31 6.71 5.98
N GLY A 86 -4.26 7.36 6.49
CA GLY A 86 -4.12 7.78 7.87
C GLY A 86 -3.91 6.63 8.86
N ASP A 87 -3.86 6.97 10.16
CA ASP A 87 -3.50 6.02 11.23
C ASP A 87 -4.48 4.86 11.42
N ALA A 88 -5.70 4.97 10.89
CA ALA A 88 -6.70 3.90 10.92
C ALA A 88 -6.57 2.95 9.72
N GLY A 89 -5.89 3.36 8.65
CA GLY A 89 -5.60 2.56 7.47
C GLY A 89 -4.14 2.12 7.43
N GLU A 90 -3.74 1.45 6.37
CA GLU A 90 -2.39 0.87 6.27
C GLU A 90 -1.93 0.72 4.83
N ALA A 91 -0.69 1.11 4.54
CA ALA A 91 -0.04 0.76 3.28
C ALA A 91 0.81 -0.50 3.46
N VAL A 92 0.61 -1.48 2.57
CA VAL A 92 1.44 -2.68 2.50
C VAL A 92 2.47 -2.50 1.40
N LEU A 93 3.72 -2.24 1.78
CA LEU A 93 4.86 -2.22 0.87
C LEU A 93 5.26 -3.66 0.56
N HIS A 94 4.69 -4.22 -0.51
CA HIS A 94 5.03 -5.56 -0.98
C HIS A 94 6.29 -5.51 -1.82
N ASN A 95 7.24 -6.40 -1.53
CA ASN A 95 8.44 -6.61 -2.34
C ASN A 95 8.75 -8.08 -2.50
N ASN A 96 9.64 -8.39 -3.44
CA ASN A 96 10.44 -9.60 -3.41
C ASN A 96 11.90 -9.27 -3.08
N PRO A 97 12.78 -10.27 -2.83
CA PRO A 97 14.17 -10.00 -2.47
C PRO A 97 14.93 -9.11 -3.48
N GLY A 98 14.57 -9.18 -4.77
CA GLY A 98 15.17 -8.35 -5.81
C GLY A 98 14.76 -6.88 -5.69
N PHE A 99 13.46 -6.60 -5.57
CA PHE A 99 12.93 -5.25 -5.41
C PHE A 99 13.35 -4.61 -4.08
N GLU A 100 13.41 -5.40 -3.00
CA GLU A 100 13.91 -4.95 -1.70
C GLU A 100 15.41 -4.61 -1.77
N ALA A 101 16.23 -5.47 -2.37
CA ALA A 101 17.65 -5.20 -2.53
C ALA A 101 17.90 -3.98 -3.43
N TRP A 102 17.12 -3.82 -4.50
CA TRP A 102 17.20 -2.65 -5.37
C TRP A 102 16.82 -1.35 -4.64
N GLY A 103 15.80 -1.41 -3.78
CA GLY A 103 15.28 -0.27 -3.04
C GLY A 103 15.99 0.02 -1.72
N ILE A 104 17.06 -0.72 -1.38
CA ILE A 104 17.58 -0.77 -0.01
C ILE A 104 17.97 0.60 0.55
N ASN A 105 18.57 1.47 -0.25
CA ASN A 105 18.93 2.83 0.20
C ASN A 105 17.67 3.65 0.51
N GLY A 106 16.66 3.59 -0.37
CA GLY A 106 15.39 4.27 -0.12
C GLY A 106 14.64 3.71 1.09
N LEU A 107 14.75 2.39 1.34
CA LEU A 107 14.21 1.78 2.55
C LEU A 107 14.96 2.25 3.80
N THR A 108 16.30 2.31 3.77
CA THR A 108 17.10 2.83 4.87
C THR A 108 16.74 4.29 5.15
N ASP A 109 16.78 5.16 4.14
CA ASP A 109 16.44 6.57 4.29
C ASP A 109 15.00 6.77 4.78
N ARG A 110 14.09 5.85 4.44
CA ARG A 110 12.67 5.95 4.83
C ARG A 110 12.39 5.50 6.26
N PHE A 111 13.03 4.42 6.72
CA PHE A 111 12.71 3.77 7.98
C PHE A 111 13.76 3.97 9.08
N ASP A 112 14.89 4.60 8.79
CA ASP A 112 15.89 4.97 9.80
C ASP A 112 15.68 6.40 10.29
N GLY A 113 15.16 6.55 11.52
CA GLY A 113 14.99 7.85 12.17
C GLY A 113 13.88 8.76 11.62
N ARG A 114 13.03 8.24 10.72
CA ARG A 114 11.81 8.91 10.21
C ARG A 114 10.56 8.13 10.61
N ASP A 115 9.42 8.83 10.61
CA ASP A 115 8.09 8.23 10.71
C ASP A 115 7.37 8.39 9.36
N PRO A 116 7.44 7.38 8.48
CA PRO A 116 6.80 7.44 7.16
C PRO A 116 5.29 7.13 7.20
N GLY A 117 4.69 7.05 8.39
CA GLY A 117 3.28 6.65 8.58
C GLY A 117 3.09 5.14 8.69
N ASN A 118 1.83 4.70 8.66
CA ASN A 118 1.46 3.31 8.88
C ASN A 118 1.76 2.42 7.65
N ILE A 119 3.01 1.96 7.56
CA ILE A 119 3.50 1.08 6.48
C ILE A 119 3.93 -0.28 7.05
N ILE A 120 3.37 -1.37 6.51
CA ILE A 120 3.93 -2.72 6.69
C ILE A 120 4.89 -3.04 5.55
N ARG A 121 6.13 -3.41 5.90
CA ARG A 121 7.07 -4.03 4.95
C ARG A 121 6.76 -5.52 4.81
N HIS A 122 6.39 -5.92 3.60
CA HIS A 122 5.93 -7.27 3.32
C HIS A 122 6.72 -7.91 2.18
N THR A 123 7.90 -8.44 2.49
CA THR A 123 8.73 -9.14 1.50
C THR A 123 8.33 -10.60 1.37
N ARG A 124 8.16 -11.08 0.14
CA ARG A 124 7.81 -12.46 -0.19
C ARG A 124 8.61 -12.99 -1.38
N SER A 125 8.66 -14.32 -1.52
CA SER A 125 9.41 -14.93 -2.62
C SER A 125 8.69 -14.75 -3.96
N GLY A 126 9.44 -14.31 -4.98
CA GLY A 126 8.97 -14.23 -6.37
C GLY A 126 7.77 -13.30 -6.54
N ILE A 127 6.63 -13.88 -6.94
CA ILE A 127 5.35 -13.22 -7.20
C ILE A 127 4.27 -13.59 -6.16
N ASN A 128 4.67 -14.23 -5.06
CA ASN A 128 3.73 -14.55 -3.98
C ASN A 128 3.36 -13.24 -3.24
N LEU A 129 2.08 -12.90 -3.24
CA LEU A 129 1.53 -11.75 -2.56
C LEU A 129 1.33 -12.03 -1.07
N ASP A 130 0.85 -13.21 -0.68
CA ASP A 130 0.59 -13.61 0.72
C ASP A 130 -0.14 -12.53 1.54
N LEU A 131 -1.18 -11.93 0.95
CA LEU A 131 -1.96 -10.84 1.58
C LEU A 131 -3.17 -11.36 2.37
N GLY A 132 -3.64 -12.56 2.05
CA GLY A 132 -4.91 -13.12 2.52
C GLY A 132 -6.10 -12.68 1.66
N GLU A 133 -7.20 -13.43 1.71
CA GLU A 133 -8.41 -13.13 0.95
C GLU A 133 -9.22 -11.99 1.59
N GLY A 134 -9.63 -11.00 0.80
CA GLY A 134 -10.50 -9.91 1.25
C GLY A 134 -9.87 -9.01 2.32
N THR A 135 -8.54 -8.87 2.34
CA THR A 135 -7.80 -8.09 3.34
C THR A 135 -7.30 -6.74 2.83
N ILE A 136 -7.56 -6.41 1.56
CA ILE A 136 -7.04 -5.23 0.86
C ILE A 136 -8.20 -4.56 0.13
N ASP A 137 -8.26 -3.23 0.19
CA ASP A 137 -9.29 -2.40 -0.44
C ASP A 137 -8.84 -1.90 -1.83
N ALA A 138 -7.54 -1.70 -2.04
CA ALA A 138 -6.97 -1.40 -3.36
C ALA A 138 -5.54 -1.93 -3.57
N ALA A 139 -5.15 -2.10 -4.84
CA ALA A 139 -3.81 -2.48 -5.22
C ALA A 139 -3.21 -1.50 -6.23
N LEU A 140 -1.93 -1.18 -6.05
CA LEU A 140 -1.14 -0.34 -6.95
C LEU A 140 0.09 -1.11 -7.42
N ILE A 141 0.39 -1.00 -8.72
CA ILE A 141 1.65 -1.48 -9.29
C ILE A 141 2.22 -0.40 -10.20
N VAL A 142 3.38 0.15 -9.85
CA VAL A 142 3.99 1.25 -10.61
C VAL A 142 5.34 0.81 -11.16
N MET A 143 5.50 0.92 -12.49
CA MET A 143 6.74 0.58 -13.19
C MET A 143 7.24 -0.85 -12.98
N ALA A 144 6.41 -1.75 -12.45
CA ALA A 144 6.77 -3.14 -12.18
C ALA A 144 5.90 -4.17 -12.90
N PHE A 145 4.81 -3.75 -13.56
CA PHE A 145 3.91 -4.68 -14.26
C PHE A 145 4.64 -5.48 -15.35
N HIS A 146 5.64 -4.88 -16.01
CA HIS A 146 6.41 -5.56 -17.04
C HIS A 146 7.32 -6.66 -16.49
N ASP A 147 7.75 -6.55 -15.23
CA ASP A 147 8.59 -7.56 -14.58
C ASP A 147 7.84 -8.88 -14.34
N LEU A 148 6.50 -8.89 -14.44
CA LEU A 148 5.70 -10.11 -14.38
C LEU A 148 5.83 -10.99 -15.62
N TYR A 149 6.22 -10.46 -16.78
CA TYR A 149 6.24 -11.23 -18.03
C TYR A 149 7.53 -11.10 -18.85
N VAL A 150 8.41 -10.16 -18.50
CA VAL A 150 9.73 -10.07 -19.15
C VAL A 150 10.56 -11.30 -18.79
N VAL A 151 11.07 -11.97 -19.82
CA VAL A 151 12.11 -12.98 -19.69
C VAL A 151 13.42 -12.33 -20.10
N PRO A 152 14.32 -11.98 -19.16
CA PRO A 152 15.56 -11.33 -19.52
C PRO A 152 16.41 -12.26 -20.36
N THR A 153 17.06 -11.72 -21.39
CA THR A 153 18.01 -12.47 -22.21
C THR A 153 19.43 -11.96 -22.00
N ARG A 154 20.41 -12.86 -21.99
CA ARG A 154 21.83 -12.52 -21.89
C ARG A 154 22.59 -13.07 -23.09
N TYR A 155 23.53 -12.29 -23.61
CA TYR A 155 24.43 -12.76 -24.66
C TYR A 155 25.41 -13.78 -24.07
N ASP A 156 25.43 -14.99 -24.62
CA ASP A 156 26.27 -16.11 -24.16
C ASP A 156 27.63 -16.20 -24.88
N GLY A 157 27.89 -15.30 -25.83
CA GLY A 157 29.03 -15.36 -26.74
C GLY A 157 28.63 -15.60 -28.19
N GLU A 158 27.44 -16.15 -28.43
CA GLU A 158 26.92 -16.46 -29.78
C GLU A 158 25.56 -15.81 -30.04
N ARG A 159 24.66 -15.81 -29.05
CA ARG A 159 23.31 -15.26 -29.18
C ARG A 159 22.75 -14.82 -27.82
N TYR A 160 21.65 -14.08 -27.86
CA TYR A 160 20.87 -13.79 -26.66
C TYR A 160 20.04 -15.02 -26.27
N VAL A 161 20.26 -15.53 -25.06
CA VAL A 161 19.51 -16.67 -24.49
C VAL A 161 18.73 -16.23 -23.26
N PRO A 162 17.50 -16.75 -23.04
CA PRO A 162 16.75 -16.52 -21.82
C PRO A 162 17.54 -16.85 -20.55
N VAL A 163 17.43 -15.99 -19.54
CA VAL A 163 17.98 -16.21 -18.22
C VAL A 163 16.82 -16.39 -17.25
N GLY A 164 16.73 -17.57 -16.66
CA GLY A 164 15.64 -17.92 -15.75
C GLY A 164 14.34 -18.30 -16.48
N ASN A 165 13.30 -18.53 -15.68
CA ASN A 165 11.97 -18.86 -16.17
C ASN A 165 11.09 -17.61 -16.16
N PRO A 166 10.11 -17.49 -17.08
CA PRO A 166 9.05 -16.48 -16.94
C PRO A 166 8.35 -16.64 -15.60
N ALA A 167 7.84 -15.53 -15.05
CA ALA A 167 6.98 -15.62 -13.88
C ALA A 167 5.67 -16.35 -14.22
N ASN A 168 5.11 -17.06 -13.24
CA ASN A 168 3.81 -17.71 -13.40
C ASN A 168 2.69 -16.67 -13.20
N VAL A 169 2.38 -15.89 -14.25
CA VAL A 169 1.35 -14.84 -14.18
C VAL A 169 -0.03 -15.40 -13.81
N ALA A 170 -0.34 -16.65 -14.17
CA ALA A 170 -1.59 -17.29 -13.76
C ALA A 170 -1.67 -17.40 -12.22
N TYR A 171 -0.59 -17.84 -11.58
CA TYR A 171 -0.52 -17.88 -10.12
C TYR A 171 -0.58 -16.48 -9.47
N PHE A 172 -0.04 -15.45 -10.12
CA PHE A 172 -0.20 -14.07 -9.63
C PHE A 172 -1.68 -13.65 -9.62
N LEU A 173 -2.40 -13.91 -10.71
CA LEU A 173 -3.81 -13.55 -10.86
C LEU A 173 -4.74 -14.32 -9.93
N GLU A 174 -4.37 -15.52 -9.48
CA GLU A 174 -5.14 -16.27 -8.47
C GLU A 174 -5.13 -15.62 -7.08
N GLN A 175 -4.26 -14.63 -6.85
CA GLN A 175 -4.06 -13.97 -5.54
C GLN A 175 -4.67 -12.57 -5.45
N VAL A 176 -5.25 -12.06 -6.55
CA VAL A 176 -5.83 -10.71 -6.67
C VAL A 176 -7.32 -10.83 -6.97
#